data_AF-A0A1H4YBV2-F1
#
_entry.id   AF-A0A1H4YBV2-F1
#
_cell.length_a   1.000
_cell.length_b   1.000
_cell.length_c   1.000
_cell.angle_alpha   90.00
_cell.angle_beta   90.00
_cell.angle_gamma   90.00
#
_symmetry.space_group_name_H-M   'P 1'
#
loop_
_entity.id
_entity.type
_entity.pdbx_description
1 polymer ?
#
loop_
_entity_poly.entity_id
_entity_poly.type
_entity_poly.pdbx_seq_one_letter_code
_entity_poly.pdbx_strand_id
1 'polypeptide(L)'
;MNRRMLAAAAVLAVPLSFGISLPAAAGEAAEREDSSTATAVRAVTDPALDTAAQVRAVPRSLGYAAAAGPGYAVNPHGDCSSVVRLPADFDAPCKAHDLGYDLLRHADAAGRPLGGWARHRIDDAFADRLAAACAARPVAQRRHCTEVAGLTVMAVRANTWRQHDGPPRAESLREVVTSWLTVGGRL
;
A
#
# COMPACT_ATOMS: atom_id res chain seq x y z
N MET A 1 68.89 25.92 -29.11
CA MET A 1 68.19 24.76 -29.71
C MET A 1 67.63 23.90 -28.59
N ASN A 2 66.35 23.54 -28.73
CA ASN A 2 65.62 22.46 -28.03
C ASN A 2 64.97 22.74 -26.65
N ARG A 3 63.70 23.17 -26.76
CA ARG A 3 62.56 22.84 -25.90
C ARG A 3 62.61 21.38 -25.42
N ARG A 4 62.45 21.17 -24.11
CA ARG A 4 61.87 19.93 -23.57
C ARG A 4 60.71 20.30 -22.64
N MET A 5 59.56 19.77 -23.02
CA MET A 5 58.28 19.86 -22.34
C MET A 5 58.38 19.22 -20.95
N LEU A 6 57.83 19.89 -19.93
CA LEU A 6 57.35 19.24 -18.73
C LEU A 6 55.83 19.43 -18.71
N ALA A 7 55.11 18.35 -18.97
CA ALA A 7 53.66 18.30 -18.85
C ALA A 7 53.28 18.40 -17.37
N ALA A 8 52.61 19.49 -16.99
CA ALA A 8 52.00 19.61 -15.69
C ALA A 8 50.70 18.80 -15.69
N ALA A 9 50.71 17.62 -15.06
CA ALA A 9 49.50 16.87 -14.77
C ALA A 9 48.73 17.60 -13.67
N ALA A 10 47.77 18.43 -14.06
CA ALA A 10 46.80 19.00 -13.13
C ALA A 10 45.82 17.89 -12.71
N VAL A 11 46.12 17.22 -11.60
CA VAL A 11 45.15 16.37 -10.90
C VAL A 11 44.14 17.31 -10.24
N LEU A 12 43.03 17.55 -10.94
CA LEU A 12 41.84 18.18 -10.36
C LEU A 12 41.28 17.22 -9.31
N ALA A 13 41.61 17.47 -8.05
CA ALA A 13 40.89 16.88 -6.93
C ALA A 13 39.47 17.43 -6.95
N VAL A 14 38.53 16.66 -7.51
CA VAL A 14 37.09 16.92 -7.36
C VAL A 14 36.73 16.47 -5.95
N PRO A 15 36.36 17.37 -5.01
CA PRO A 15 35.81 16.93 -3.75
C PRO A 15 34.45 16.29 -4.05
N LEU A 16 34.38 14.95 -3.93
CA LEU A 16 33.12 14.22 -3.81
C LEU A 16 32.50 14.59 -2.47
N SER A 17 31.80 15.71 -2.44
CA SER A 17 30.91 16.07 -1.34
C SER A 17 29.73 15.10 -1.35
N PHE A 18 29.91 13.92 -0.75
CA PHE A 18 28.80 13.11 -0.29
C PHE A 18 28.17 13.85 0.89
N GLY A 19 27.28 14.79 0.58
CA GLY A 19 26.36 15.33 1.56
C GLY A 19 25.52 14.19 2.09
N ILE A 20 25.77 13.76 3.32
CA ILE A 20 24.86 12.89 4.05
C ILE A 20 23.61 13.72 4.32
N SER A 21 22.61 13.61 3.46
CA SER A 21 21.27 14.12 3.74
C SER A 21 20.68 13.29 4.88
N LEU A 22 20.83 13.79 6.10
CA LEU A 22 20.09 13.28 7.25
C LEU A 22 18.58 13.45 6.96
N PRO A 23 17.74 12.42 7.15
CA PRO A 23 16.32 12.52 6.85
C PRO A 23 15.60 13.27 7.99
N ALA A 24 15.70 14.60 8.00
CA ALA A 24 14.86 15.44 8.85
C ALA A 24 13.36 15.36 8.45
N ALA A 25 13.08 14.91 7.22
CA ALA A 25 11.73 14.82 6.66
C ALA A 25 10.83 13.74 7.28
N ALA A 26 11.40 12.70 7.91
CA ALA A 26 10.60 11.62 8.49
C ALA A 26 9.83 12.06 9.75
N GLY A 27 10.41 12.97 10.55
CA GLY A 27 9.77 13.51 11.75
C GLY A 27 8.63 14.48 11.44
N GLU A 28 8.86 15.41 10.50
CA GLU A 28 7.82 16.38 10.08
C GLU A 28 6.68 15.74 9.27
N ALA A 29 6.92 14.61 8.61
CA ALA A 29 5.86 13.86 7.91
C ALA A 29 4.94 13.16 8.94
N ALA A 30 5.51 12.50 9.94
CA ALA A 30 4.77 11.82 11.00
C ALA A 30 3.91 12.78 11.85
N GLU A 31 4.36 14.03 12.04
CA GLU A 31 3.57 15.08 12.73
C GLU A 31 2.37 15.58 11.93
N ARG A 32 2.34 15.35 10.60
CA ARG A 32 1.25 15.76 9.70
C ARG A 32 0.20 14.66 9.44
N GLU A 33 0.56 13.39 9.60
CA GLU A 33 -0.35 12.26 9.39
C GLU A 33 -1.50 12.21 10.42
N ASP A 34 -2.68 11.73 10.03
CA ASP A 34 -3.77 11.48 10.97
C ASP A 34 -3.43 10.34 11.95
N SER A 35 -3.08 10.70 13.19
CA SER A 35 -2.61 9.74 14.19
C SER A 35 -3.65 8.67 14.55
N SER A 36 -4.94 9.03 14.64
CA SER A 36 -6.01 8.08 14.93
C SER A 36 -6.15 7.05 13.82
N THR A 37 -6.10 7.48 12.57
CA THR A 37 -6.18 6.61 11.40
C THR A 37 -4.91 5.78 11.25
N ALA A 38 -3.73 6.35 11.52
CA ALA A 38 -2.47 5.60 11.52
C ALA A 38 -2.49 4.45 12.54
N THR A 39 -3.01 4.69 13.75
CA THR A 39 -3.23 3.65 14.77
C THR A 39 -4.23 2.61 14.28
N ALA A 40 -5.34 3.03 13.67
CA ALA A 40 -6.33 2.12 13.10
C ALA A 40 -5.72 1.21 12.02
N VAL A 41 -4.97 1.77 11.06
CA VAL A 41 -4.27 1.00 10.02
C VAL A 41 -3.34 -0.03 10.64
N ARG A 42 -2.51 0.38 11.61
CA ARG A 42 -1.62 -0.55 12.31
C ARG A 42 -2.40 -1.68 12.97
N ALA A 43 -3.50 -1.35 13.65
CA ALA A 43 -4.32 -2.33 14.36
C ALA A 43 -5.00 -3.31 13.40
N VAL A 44 -5.71 -2.84 12.38
CA VAL A 44 -6.47 -3.71 11.45
C VAL A 44 -5.57 -4.55 10.53
N THR A 45 -4.25 -4.33 10.56
CA THR A 45 -3.26 -5.12 9.81
C THR A 45 -2.31 -5.89 10.72
N ASP A 46 -2.49 -5.82 12.05
CA ASP A 46 -1.69 -6.58 13.00
C ASP A 46 -2.31 -7.97 13.22
N PRO A 47 -1.64 -9.07 12.78
CA PRO A 47 -2.16 -10.42 12.97
C PRO A 47 -2.15 -10.86 14.44
N ALA A 48 -1.44 -10.17 15.33
CA ALA A 48 -1.41 -10.49 16.76
C ALA A 48 -2.61 -9.91 17.53
N LEU A 49 -3.31 -8.91 16.98
CA LEU A 49 -4.48 -8.33 17.61
C LEU A 49 -5.74 -9.15 17.31
N ASP A 50 -6.52 -9.42 18.35
CA ASP A 50 -7.83 -10.04 18.17
C ASP A 50 -8.78 -9.15 17.36
N THR A 51 -9.76 -9.78 16.69
CA THR A 51 -10.69 -9.09 15.81
C THR A 51 -11.51 -8.00 16.52
N ALA A 52 -11.84 -8.19 17.80
CA ALA A 52 -12.60 -7.19 18.55
C ALA A 52 -11.76 -5.94 18.83
N ALA A 53 -10.47 -6.09 19.11
CA ALA A 53 -9.51 -5.00 19.25
C ALA A 53 -9.33 -4.26 17.93
N GLN A 54 -9.21 -4.98 16.81
CA GLN A 54 -9.14 -4.37 15.47
C GLN A 54 -10.39 -3.54 15.17
N VAL A 55 -11.60 -4.09 15.43
CA VAL A 55 -12.87 -3.36 15.23
C VAL A 55 -12.93 -2.10 16.10
N ARG A 56 -12.53 -2.18 17.38
CA ARG A 56 -12.52 -1.02 18.29
C ARG A 56 -11.54 0.07 17.87
N ALA A 57 -10.47 -0.27 17.15
CA ALA A 57 -9.47 0.68 16.69
C ALA A 57 -9.97 1.54 15.50
N VAL A 58 -11.03 1.12 14.81
CA VAL A 58 -11.56 1.85 13.67
C VAL A 58 -12.28 3.13 14.14
N PRO A 59 -11.93 4.32 13.62
CA PRO A 59 -12.55 5.57 14.01
C PRO A 59 -14.05 5.58 13.69
N ARG A 60 -14.88 6.03 14.63
CA ARG A 60 -16.33 6.19 14.41
C ARG A 60 -16.67 7.22 13.33
N SER A 61 -15.72 8.12 13.04
CA SER A 61 -15.81 9.12 11.97
C SER A 61 -15.70 8.53 10.55
N LEU A 62 -15.41 7.23 10.41
CA LEU A 62 -15.34 6.54 9.11
C LEU A 62 -16.69 6.49 8.38
N GLY A 63 -17.81 6.70 9.10
CA GLY A 63 -19.16 6.76 8.54
C GLY A 63 -19.93 5.43 8.57
N TYR A 64 -19.28 4.34 8.98
CA TYR A 64 -19.90 3.05 9.29
C TYR A 64 -19.13 2.33 10.41
N ALA A 65 -19.74 1.31 11.00
CA ALA A 65 -19.08 0.47 11.99
C ALA A 65 -18.37 -0.69 11.29
N ALA A 66 -17.06 -0.84 11.51
CA ALA A 66 -16.36 -2.06 11.11
C ALA A 66 -16.97 -3.29 11.78
N ALA A 67 -16.99 -4.41 11.07
CA ALA A 67 -17.53 -5.66 11.56
C ALA A 67 -16.40 -6.68 11.82
N ALA A 68 -16.71 -7.70 12.62
CA ALA A 68 -15.80 -8.83 12.81
C ALA A 68 -15.86 -9.77 11.61
N GLY A 69 -14.72 -9.99 10.96
CA GLY A 69 -14.52 -11.03 9.97
C GLY A 69 -13.84 -12.27 10.56
N PRO A 70 -13.34 -13.19 9.71
CA PRO A 70 -12.65 -14.40 10.14
C PRO A 70 -11.22 -14.09 10.61
N GLY A 71 -11.09 -13.59 11.84
CA GLY A 71 -9.80 -13.29 12.47
C GLY A 71 -9.29 -11.86 12.24
N TYR A 72 -10.05 -10.99 11.56
CA TYR A 72 -9.69 -9.59 11.32
C TYR A 72 -10.93 -8.69 11.11
N ALA A 73 -10.78 -7.38 11.30
CA ALA A 73 -11.84 -6.42 11.05
C ALA A 73 -12.12 -6.26 9.53
N VAL A 74 -13.39 -6.01 9.18
CA VAL A 74 -13.84 -5.87 7.79
C VAL A 74 -14.77 -4.66 7.61
N ASN A 75 -14.83 -4.12 6.39
CA ASN A 75 -15.92 -3.26 5.94
C ASN A 75 -17.13 -4.16 5.64
N PRO A 76 -18.24 -4.09 6.41
CA PRO A 76 -19.42 -4.95 6.17
C PRO A 76 -20.12 -4.67 4.84
N HIS A 77 -19.83 -3.53 4.21
CA HIS A 77 -20.39 -3.09 2.93
C HIS A 77 -19.38 -3.16 1.78
N GLY A 78 -18.15 -3.62 2.04
CA GLY A 78 -17.12 -3.79 1.03
C GLY A 78 -17.41 -4.95 0.09
N ASP A 79 -16.65 -5.02 -1.01
CA ASP A 79 -16.78 -6.06 -2.02
C ASP A 79 -15.44 -6.34 -2.70
N CYS A 80 -15.28 -7.51 -3.29
CA CYS A 80 -14.17 -7.79 -4.20
C CYS A 80 -14.36 -7.05 -5.53
N SER A 81 -13.94 -5.78 -5.57
CA SER A 81 -13.92 -4.97 -6.80
C SER A 81 -12.91 -5.54 -7.81
N SER A 82 -13.36 -6.47 -8.65
CA SER A 82 -12.55 -7.14 -9.67
C SER A 82 -13.34 -7.26 -10.97
N VAL A 83 -12.65 -7.08 -12.10
CA VAL A 83 -13.21 -7.24 -13.46
C VAL A 83 -13.64 -8.68 -13.71
N VAL A 84 -12.97 -9.63 -13.06
CA VAL A 84 -13.30 -11.05 -13.10
C VAL A 84 -13.82 -11.50 -11.74
N ARG A 85 -14.77 -12.44 -11.74
CA ARG A 85 -15.27 -13.03 -10.49
C ARG A 85 -14.13 -13.72 -9.75
N LEU A 86 -13.85 -13.26 -8.54
CA LEU A 86 -12.88 -13.90 -7.65
C LEU A 86 -13.53 -15.07 -6.89
N PRO A 87 -12.71 -15.99 -6.35
CA PRO A 87 -13.21 -17.05 -5.46
C PRO A 87 -13.99 -16.48 -4.27
N ALA A 88 -15.09 -17.13 -3.87
CA ALA A 88 -15.99 -16.62 -2.83
C ALA A 88 -15.30 -16.41 -1.47
N ASP A 89 -14.35 -17.27 -1.16
CA ASP A 89 -13.48 -17.23 0.01
C ASP A 89 -12.49 -16.06 0.02
N PHE A 90 -12.45 -15.24 -1.04
CA PHE A 90 -11.76 -13.95 -1.05
C PHE A 90 -12.64 -12.78 -0.56
N ASP A 91 -13.95 -12.97 -0.37
CA ASP A 91 -14.89 -11.92 0.08
C ASP A 91 -14.40 -11.23 1.37
N ALA A 92 -14.07 -12.01 2.40
CA ALA A 92 -13.60 -11.45 3.67
C ALA A 92 -12.23 -10.73 3.54
N PRO A 93 -11.20 -11.31 2.89
CA PRO A 93 -9.96 -10.57 2.59
C PRO A 93 -10.19 -9.26 1.84
N CYS A 94 -11.06 -9.24 0.81
CA CYS A 94 -11.39 -8.02 0.05
C CYS A 94 -12.05 -6.98 0.95
N LYS A 95 -13.05 -7.36 1.75
CA LYS A 95 -13.71 -6.44 2.70
C LYS A 95 -12.76 -5.88 3.76
N ALA A 96 -11.74 -6.64 4.16
CA ALA A 96 -10.69 -6.15 5.05
C ALA A 96 -9.73 -5.18 4.35
N HIS A 97 -9.43 -5.42 3.07
CA HIS A 97 -8.64 -4.53 2.23
C HIS A 97 -9.36 -3.20 1.98
N ASP A 98 -10.66 -3.25 1.66
CA ASP A 98 -11.53 -2.08 1.53
C ASP A 98 -11.57 -1.25 2.80
N LEU A 99 -11.69 -1.89 3.98
CA LEU A 99 -11.61 -1.18 5.27
C LEU A 99 -10.29 -0.40 5.41
N GLY A 100 -9.16 -1.02 5.05
CA GLY A 100 -7.87 -0.34 5.06
C GLY A 100 -7.84 0.86 4.10
N TYR A 101 -8.39 0.69 2.90
CA TYR A 101 -8.47 1.74 1.89
C TYR A 101 -9.41 2.89 2.30
N ASP A 102 -10.50 2.59 2.98
CA ASP A 102 -11.41 3.59 3.54
C ASP A 102 -10.72 4.40 4.65
N LEU A 103 -9.86 3.79 5.46
CA LEU A 103 -9.02 4.52 6.41
C LEU A 103 -8.06 5.49 5.68
N LEU A 104 -7.41 5.07 4.59
CA LEU A 104 -6.55 5.97 3.81
C LEU A 104 -7.32 7.18 3.27
N ARG A 105 -8.51 6.95 2.71
CA ARG A 105 -9.39 8.01 2.20
C ARG A 105 -9.90 8.91 3.33
N HIS A 106 -10.17 8.34 4.50
CA HIS A 106 -10.59 9.09 5.68
C HIS A 106 -9.54 10.12 6.11
N ALA A 107 -8.29 9.70 6.25
CA ALA A 107 -7.18 10.59 6.58
C ALA A 107 -6.92 11.67 5.51
N ASP A 108 -7.02 11.30 4.24
CA ASP A 108 -6.89 12.23 3.11
C ASP A 108 -7.99 13.29 3.11
N ALA A 109 -9.25 12.88 3.31
CA ALA A 109 -10.39 13.79 3.41
C ALA A 109 -10.30 14.74 4.61
N ALA A 110 -9.61 14.33 5.68
CA ALA A 110 -9.30 15.17 6.83
C ALA A 110 -8.11 16.13 6.61
N GLY A 111 -7.48 16.11 5.42
CA GLY A 111 -6.32 16.94 5.10
C GLY A 111 -5.02 16.48 5.77
N ARG A 112 -5.00 15.25 6.30
CA ARG A 112 -3.87 14.66 7.04
C ARG A 112 -3.54 13.26 6.49
N PRO A 113 -3.22 13.15 5.19
CA PRO A 113 -3.01 11.85 4.55
C PRO A 113 -1.90 11.07 5.24
N LEU A 114 -2.04 9.74 5.27
CA LEU A 114 -0.98 8.85 5.71
C LEU A 114 0.06 8.68 4.60
N GLY A 115 1.32 8.44 4.98
CA GLY A 115 2.37 8.10 4.03
C GLY A 115 2.17 6.73 3.39
N GLY A 116 2.94 6.45 2.32
CA GLY A 116 2.85 5.21 1.54
C GLY A 116 3.03 3.92 2.35
N TRP A 117 3.68 4.01 3.53
CA TRP A 117 3.79 2.90 4.49
C TRP A 117 2.42 2.27 4.82
N ALA A 118 1.38 3.10 4.93
CA ALA A 118 0.05 2.65 5.33
C ALA A 118 -0.57 1.79 4.23
N ARG A 119 -0.49 2.25 2.98
CA ARG A 119 -1.00 1.51 1.82
C ARG A 119 -0.25 0.21 1.59
N HIS A 120 1.09 0.22 1.67
CA HIS A 120 1.87 -1.01 1.55
C HIS A 120 1.51 -2.03 2.64
N ARG A 121 1.36 -1.58 3.89
CA ARG A 121 0.97 -2.46 5.00
C ARG A 121 -0.42 -3.07 4.80
N ILE A 122 -1.38 -2.31 4.26
CA ILE A 122 -2.71 -2.81 3.92
C ILE A 122 -2.65 -3.84 2.78
N ASP A 123 -1.89 -3.55 1.72
CA ASP A 123 -1.73 -4.43 0.57
C ASP A 123 -1.00 -5.74 0.96
N ASP A 124 -0.02 -5.69 1.86
CA ASP A 124 0.68 -6.86 2.38
C ASP A 124 -0.23 -7.73 3.27
N ALA A 125 -0.99 -7.11 4.19
CA ALA A 125 -1.97 -7.83 4.99
C ALA A 125 -3.05 -8.50 4.11
N PHE A 126 -3.43 -7.87 3.00
CA PHE A 126 -4.32 -8.48 2.01
C PHE A 126 -3.69 -9.69 1.33
N ALA A 127 -2.43 -9.58 0.89
CA ALA A 127 -1.71 -10.72 0.31
C ALA A 127 -1.63 -11.92 1.27
N ASP A 128 -1.32 -11.68 2.54
CA ASP A 128 -1.26 -12.71 3.58
C ASP A 128 -2.62 -13.38 3.80
N ARG A 129 -3.70 -12.60 3.83
CA ARG A 129 -5.07 -13.12 4.00
C ARG A 129 -5.52 -13.95 2.82
N LEU A 130 -5.19 -13.55 1.59
CA LEU A 130 -5.44 -14.36 0.39
C LEU A 130 -4.65 -15.67 0.43
N ALA A 131 -3.37 -15.61 0.83
CA ALA A 131 -2.55 -16.80 0.98
C ALA A 131 -3.13 -17.76 2.03
N ALA A 132 -3.62 -17.24 3.16
CA ALA A 132 -4.29 -18.02 4.20
C ALA A 132 -5.59 -18.67 3.70
N ALA A 133 -6.43 -17.93 2.96
CA ALA A 133 -7.63 -18.47 2.34
C ALA A 133 -7.31 -19.64 1.39
N CYS A 134 -6.25 -19.49 0.58
CA CYS A 134 -5.80 -20.57 -0.29
C CYS A 134 -5.23 -21.77 0.46
N ALA A 135 -4.50 -21.56 1.56
CA ALA A 135 -3.94 -22.63 2.37
C ALA A 135 -5.04 -23.50 3.03
N ALA A 136 -6.19 -22.90 3.36
CA ALA A 136 -7.33 -23.60 3.93
C ALA A 136 -8.04 -24.55 2.95
N ARG A 137 -7.75 -24.46 1.64
CA ARG A 137 -8.36 -25.31 0.61
C ARG A 137 -7.80 -26.74 0.58
N PRO A 138 -8.55 -27.71 0.01
CA PRO A 138 -8.01 -29.01 -0.35
C PRO A 138 -6.78 -28.87 -1.26
N VAL A 139 -5.78 -29.75 -1.08
CA VAL A 139 -4.48 -29.68 -1.78
C VAL A 139 -4.63 -29.51 -3.30
N ALA A 140 -5.56 -30.25 -3.92
CA ALA A 140 -5.83 -30.19 -5.36
C ALA A 140 -6.28 -28.81 -5.87
N GLN A 141 -6.84 -27.95 -5.01
CA GLN A 141 -7.35 -26.62 -5.37
C GLN A 141 -6.41 -25.49 -4.97
N ARG A 142 -5.37 -25.77 -4.15
CA ARG A 142 -4.47 -24.73 -3.61
C ARG A 142 -3.72 -23.99 -4.70
N ARG A 143 -3.16 -24.72 -5.68
CA ARG A 143 -2.36 -24.14 -6.77
C ARG A 143 -3.14 -23.08 -7.54
N HIS A 144 -4.34 -23.42 -8.01
CA HIS A 144 -5.18 -22.49 -8.74
C HIS A 144 -5.57 -21.27 -7.89
N CYS A 145 -5.90 -21.47 -6.61
CA CYS A 145 -6.18 -20.36 -5.70
C CYS A 145 -4.98 -19.43 -5.55
N THR A 146 -3.78 -19.97 -5.32
CA THR A 146 -2.55 -19.18 -5.17
C THR A 146 -2.21 -18.39 -6.43
N GLU A 147 -2.47 -18.94 -7.62
CA GLU A 147 -2.30 -18.21 -8.89
C GLU A 147 -3.24 -17.02 -8.99
N VAL A 148 -4.52 -17.21 -8.70
CA VAL A 148 -5.51 -16.12 -8.71
C VAL A 148 -5.17 -15.08 -7.65
N ALA A 149 -4.80 -15.50 -6.43
CA ALA A 149 -4.35 -14.59 -5.37
C ALA A 149 -3.14 -13.75 -5.82
N GLY A 150 -2.16 -14.38 -6.46
CA GLY A 150 -0.97 -13.70 -6.99
C GLY A 150 -1.34 -12.63 -8.03
N LEU A 151 -2.23 -12.94 -8.97
CA LEU A 151 -2.71 -11.97 -9.95
C LEU A 151 -3.45 -10.80 -9.29
N THR A 152 -4.30 -11.07 -8.30
CA THR A 152 -5.01 -10.03 -7.54
C THR A 152 -4.04 -9.10 -6.81
N VAL A 153 -3.05 -9.66 -6.10
CA VAL A 153 -2.01 -8.87 -5.40
C VAL A 153 -1.18 -8.05 -6.39
N MET A 154 -0.81 -8.62 -7.53
CA MET A 154 -0.08 -7.91 -8.57
C MET A 154 -0.87 -6.72 -9.13
N ALA A 155 -2.16 -6.90 -9.40
CA ALA A 155 -3.02 -5.81 -9.88
C ALA A 155 -3.12 -4.67 -8.85
N VAL A 156 -3.29 -5.00 -7.57
CA VAL A 156 -3.32 -4.02 -6.48
C VAL A 156 -1.98 -3.27 -6.37
N ARG A 157 -0.85 -3.97 -6.34
CA ARG A 157 0.48 -3.35 -6.23
C ARG A 157 0.83 -2.49 -7.45
N ALA A 158 0.45 -2.93 -8.64
CA ALA A 158 0.56 -2.14 -9.87
C ALA A 158 -0.25 -0.84 -9.78
N ASN A 159 -1.46 -0.90 -9.22
CA ASN A 159 -2.29 0.26 -8.95
C ASN A 159 -1.68 1.18 -7.88
N THR A 160 -1.10 0.62 -6.82
CA THR A 160 -0.39 1.37 -5.76
C THR A 160 0.76 2.17 -6.34
N TRP A 161 1.60 1.55 -7.16
CA TRP A 161 2.68 2.23 -7.87
C TRP A 161 2.15 3.34 -8.80
N ARG A 162 1.12 3.03 -9.61
CA ARG A 162 0.50 3.98 -10.53
C ARG A 162 -0.05 5.21 -9.82
N GLN A 163 -0.63 5.03 -8.64
CA GLN A 163 -1.19 6.09 -7.80
C GLN A 163 -0.18 6.66 -6.80
N HIS A 164 1.11 6.33 -6.96
CA HIS A 164 2.23 6.90 -6.20
C HIS A 164 2.08 6.69 -4.70
N ASP A 165 1.63 5.48 -4.33
CA ASP A 165 1.48 5.00 -2.96
C ASP A 165 0.42 5.76 -2.12
N GLY A 166 -0.29 6.72 -2.73
CA GLY A 166 -1.33 7.52 -2.08
C GLY A 166 -2.66 6.76 -1.88
N PRO A 167 -3.68 7.40 -1.30
CA PRO A 167 -5.00 6.80 -1.16
C PRO A 167 -5.62 6.41 -2.51
N PRO A 168 -6.32 5.27 -2.59
CA PRO A 168 -6.97 4.84 -3.83
C PRO A 168 -8.14 5.76 -4.18
N ARG A 169 -8.10 6.32 -5.38
CA ARG A 169 -9.14 7.19 -5.92
C ARG A 169 -10.14 6.40 -6.78
N ALA A 170 -11.39 6.86 -6.79
CA ALA A 170 -12.34 6.40 -7.80
C ALA A 170 -11.93 6.96 -9.16
N GLU A 171 -11.71 6.08 -10.13
CA GLU A 171 -11.29 6.44 -11.48
C GLU A 171 -12.17 5.71 -12.49
N SER A 172 -12.56 6.41 -13.55
CA SER A 172 -13.18 5.83 -14.73
C SER A 172 -12.18 4.94 -15.48
N LEU A 173 -12.69 3.97 -16.25
CA LEU A 173 -11.84 3.15 -17.12
C LEU A 173 -10.96 4.01 -18.04
N ARG A 174 -11.48 5.13 -18.53
CA ARG A 174 -10.72 6.08 -19.34
C ARG A 174 -9.53 6.65 -18.56
N GLU A 175 -9.75 7.12 -17.33
CA GLU A 175 -8.69 7.67 -16.47
C GLU A 175 -7.61 6.62 -16.19
N VAL A 176 -8.03 5.40 -15.84
CA VAL A 176 -7.11 4.27 -15.65
C VAL A 176 -6.28 4.05 -16.91
N VAL A 177 -6.90 3.87 -18.08
CA VAL A 177 -6.18 3.65 -19.34
C VAL A 177 -5.24 4.81 -19.68
N THR A 178 -5.70 6.06 -19.57
CA THR A 178 -4.86 7.22 -19.86
C THR A 178 -3.67 7.33 -18.92
N SER A 179 -3.87 7.06 -17.63
CA SER A 179 -2.78 7.12 -16.65
C SER A 179 -1.71 6.07 -16.96
N TRP A 180 -2.08 4.85 -17.35
CA TRP A 180 -1.13 3.81 -17.76
C TRP A 180 -0.27 4.23 -18.96
N LEU A 181 -0.81 5.03 -19.89
CA LEU A 181 -0.08 5.56 -21.04
C LEU A 181 0.89 6.68 -20.66
N THR A 182 0.60 7.44 -19.59
CA THR A 182 1.39 8.60 -19.16
C THR A 182 2.35 8.32 -18.00
N VAL A 183 2.20 7.19 -17.30
CA VAL A 183 2.98 6.82 -16.11
C VAL A 183 4.45 6.45 -16.42
N GLY A 184 4.88 6.57 -17.68
CA GLY A 184 6.30 6.48 -18.09
C GLY A 184 7.26 7.54 -17.52
N GLY A 185 6.92 8.23 -16.43
CA GLY A 185 7.67 9.35 -15.84
C GLY A 185 8.53 9.01 -14.63
N ARG A 186 9.11 7.79 -14.54
CA ARG A 186 10.26 7.50 -13.68
C ARG A 186 11.41 6.90 -14.48
N LEU A 187 11.90 7.67 -15.45
CA LEU A 187 13.28 7.59 -15.95
C LEU A 187 13.87 9.00 -15.90
#